data_AF-X5RW04-F1
#
_entry.id   AF-X5RW04-F1
#
_cell.length_a   1.000
_cell.length_b   1.000
_cell.length_c   1.000
_cell.angle_alpha   90.00
_cell.angle_beta   90.00
_cell.angle_gamma   90.00
#
_symmetry.space_group_name_H-M   'P 1'
#
loop_
_entity.id
_entity.type
_entity.pdbx_description
1 polymer ?
#
loop_
_entity_poly.entity_id
_entity_poly.type
_entity_poly.pdbx_seq_one_letter_code
_entity_poly.pdbx_strand_id
1 'polypeptide(L)'
;MGFCRRHLLYASLGFAIAGPGVAGATVLEKRQSQEIAQLKAKIAELESARAGSKAQTQARPADTTKTVQARSPSSPKGGANTAQSFFLRKSVIDFSTMLNPYSATFLGQGATISWADDYLAGTNTLQVQGYSSYLFRGDGSGALAYYGVGPFAYVSGKIAYPFKPSTERSAAQVGLDAFFAFQGIGGLDAYNLGITPYYQTDFRGGGRIYGVTAVAEPFVHSLYLGGRNIEFDAVLSPYWRIIPEVDLVRIDDAGLTNFASKTTYGLVGTTIQANAILFENNTSVPDWLCGRVGLQASYQYLWSISRADPISNFHAEVDYNLGANDEHSQSCKGGEATIRPGSKTTLALTYDDGIDKVLFSRNRKLGMTLGLQF
;
A
#
# COMPACT_ATOMS: atom_id res chain seq x y z
N MET A 1 -48.59 43.73 -26.76
CA MET A 1 -49.51 42.90 -25.94
C MET A 1 -48.68 41.73 -25.42
N GLY A 2 -48.44 41.44 -24.15
CA GLY A 2 -48.77 42.04 -22.87
C GLY A 2 -47.81 41.39 -21.84
N PHE A 3 -47.36 42.19 -20.87
CA PHE A 3 -46.41 41.87 -19.82
C PHE A 3 -46.80 40.65 -18.96
N CYS A 4 -45.81 39.84 -18.53
CA CYS A 4 -45.89 39.19 -17.23
C CYS A 4 -44.50 39.03 -16.59
N ARG A 5 -44.13 40.03 -15.78
CA ARG A 5 -43.03 39.99 -14.80
C ARG A 5 -43.50 39.14 -13.60
N ARG A 6 -42.74 38.12 -13.20
CA ARG A 6 -42.85 37.51 -11.86
C ARG A 6 -41.65 37.94 -11.02
N HIS A 7 -41.95 38.74 -10.00
CA HIS A 7 -41.07 39.06 -8.88
C HIS A 7 -40.91 37.82 -8.00
N LEU A 8 -39.67 37.38 -7.76
CA LEU A 8 -39.34 36.49 -6.65
C LEU A 8 -39.00 37.35 -5.43
N LEU A 9 -39.85 37.24 -4.42
CA LEU A 9 -39.70 37.84 -3.10
C LEU A 9 -38.60 37.10 -2.32
N TYR A 10 -37.61 37.85 -1.86
CA TYR A 10 -36.67 37.47 -0.81
C TYR A 10 -37.43 37.41 0.52
N ALA A 11 -37.45 36.23 1.16
CA ALA A 11 -37.84 36.07 2.56
C ALA A 11 -36.58 35.85 3.40
N SER A 12 -36.15 36.90 4.09
CA SER A 12 -35.12 36.84 5.12
C SER A 12 -35.72 36.24 6.39
N LEU A 13 -35.35 34.99 6.70
CA LEU A 13 -35.58 34.37 8.01
C LEU A 13 -34.44 34.79 8.94
N GLY A 14 -34.70 35.82 9.75
CA GLY A 14 -33.86 36.18 10.89
C GLY A 14 -34.12 35.21 12.04
N PHE A 15 -33.16 34.33 12.32
CA PHE A 15 -33.10 33.60 13.59
C PHE A 15 -32.23 34.39 14.57
N ALA A 16 -32.86 34.98 15.57
CA ALA A 16 -32.19 35.44 16.78
C ALA A 16 -31.89 34.22 17.66
N ILE A 17 -30.62 33.82 17.74
CA ILE A 17 -30.15 32.84 18.72
C ILE A 17 -29.55 33.62 19.90
N ALA A 18 -30.31 33.68 20.98
CA ALA A 18 -29.81 34.10 22.29
C ALA A 18 -28.85 33.02 22.81
N GLY A 19 -27.61 33.41 23.12
CA GLY A 19 -26.57 32.50 23.58
C GLY A 19 -26.76 32.05 25.03
N PRO A 20 -26.43 30.79 25.37
CA PRO A 20 -26.16 30.40 26.74
C PRO A 20 -24.67 30.55 27.06
N GLY A 21 -24.41 31.39 28.08
CA GLY A 21 -23.34 31.36 29.08
C GLY A 21 -22.04 30.60 28.82
N VAL A 22 -20.94 31.36 28.98
CA VAL A 22 -19.52 30.97 29.02
C VAL A 22 -19.17 30.14 30.29
N ALA A 23 -19.96 29.10 30.62
CA ALA A 23 -19.73 28.26 31.80
C ALA A 23 -19.31 26.80 31.46
N GLY A 24 -18.97 26.51 30.20
CA GLY A 24 -18.70 25.14 29.72
C GLY A 24 -17.23 24.72 29.62
N ALA A 25 -16.28 25.65 29.55
CA ALA A 25 -14.87 25.33 29.27
C ALA A 25 -14.16 24.63 30.45
N THR A 26 -14.44 25.07 31.69
CA THR A 26 -13.77 24.54 32.90
C THR A 26 -14.26 23.15 33.31
N VAL A 27 -15.47 22.75 32.90
CA VAL A 27 -16.02 21.41 33.17
C VAL A 27 -15.43 20.39 32.19
N LEU A 28 -15.24 20.78 30.93
CA LEU A 28 -14.66 19.91 29.91
C LEU A 28 -13.17 19.62 30.18
N GLU A 29 -12.40 20.64 30.58
CA GLU A 29 -10.98 20.49 30.93
C GLU A 29 -10.77 19.60 32.16
N LYS A 30 -11.64 19.73 33.18
CA LYS A 30 -11.60 18.84 34.35
C LYS A 30 -11.89 17.38 33.98
N ARG A 31 -12.82 17.14 33.07
CA ARG A 31 -13.17 15.79 32.61
C ARG A 31 -12.03 15.15 31.80
N GLN A 32 -11.41 15.92 30.90
CA GLN A 32 -10.25 15.47 30.13
C GLN A 32 -9.05 15.17 31.03
N SER A 33 -8.79 16.00 32.05
CA SER A 33 -7.70 15.77 33.00
C SER A 33 -7.89 14.47 33.80
N GLN A 34 -9.12 14.15 34.21
CA GLN A 34 -9.44 12.90 34.92
C GLN A 34 -9.29 11.66 34.02
N GLU A 35 -9.71 11.72 32.76
CA GLU A 35 -9.53 10.62 31.80
C GLU A 35 -8.06 10.33 31.52
N ILE A 36 -7.24 11.37 31.36
CA ILE A 36 -5.78 11.22 31.17
C ILE A 36 -5.13 10.59 32.41
N ALA A 37 -5.55 10.96 33.62
CA ALA A 37 -5.04 10.35 34.86
C ALA A 37 -5.40 8.87 34.97
N GLN A 38 -6.63 8.49 34.61
CA GLN A 38 -7.08 7.09 34.61
C GLN A 38 -6.32 6.23 33.58
N LEU A 39 -6.06 6.78 32.38
CA LEU A 39 -5.30 6.09 31.35
C LEU A 39 -3.85 5.85 31.77
N LYS A 40 -3.20 6.83 32.42
CA LYS A 40 -1.84 6.66 32.96
C LYS A 40 -1.77 5.57 34.03
N ALA A 41 -2.77 5.48 34.91
CA ALA A 41 -2.84 4.43 35.92
C ALA A 41 -2.96 3.02 35.30
N LYS A 42 -3.80 2.85 34.27
CA LYS A 42 -3.95 1.58 33.54
C LYS A 42 -2.68 1.15 32.81
N ILE A 43 -1.94 2.10 32.23
CA ILE A 43 -0.66 1.79 31.55
C ILE A 43 0.36 1.27 32.57
N ALA A 44 0.47 1.91 33.74
CA ALA A 44 1.36 1.46 34.81
C ALA A 44 0.99 0.05 35.34
N GLU A 45 -0.30 -0.25 35.45
CA GLU A 45 -0.79 -1.58 35.84
C GLU A 45 -0.38 -2.65 34.83
N LEU A 46 -0.57 -2.39 33.52
CA LEU A 46 -0.22 -3.31 32.44
C LEU A 46 1.30 -3.54 32.33
N GLU A 47 2.11 -2.50 32.57
CA GLU A 47 3.58 -2.64 32.58
C GLU A 47 4.06 -3.49 33.76
N SER A 48 3.43 -3.36 34.94
CA SER A 48 3.73 -4.19 36.10
C SER A 48 3.34 -5.67 35.88
N ALA A 49 2.22 -5.94 35.21
CA ALA A 49 1.80 -7.29 34.84
C ALA A 49 2.75 -7.92 33.80
N ARG A 50 3.28 -7.13 32.87
CA ARG A 50 4.23 -7.60 31.84
C ARG A 50 5.60 -7.93 32.43
N ALA A 51 6.02 -7.24 33.49
CA ALA A 51 7.26 -7.54 34.22
C ALA A 51 7.18 -8.90 34.96
N GLY A 52 6.01 -9.28 35.47
CA GLY A 52 5.79 -10.58 36.14
C GLY A 52 5.78 -11.79 35.21
N SER A 53 5.42 -11.62 33.93
CA SER A 53 5.29 -12.72 32.97
C SER A 53 6.63 -13.23 32.39
N LYS A 54 7.71 -12.45 32.48
CA LYS A 54 9.04 -12.82 31.92
C LYS A 54 9.87 -13.76 32.81
N ALA A 55 9.40 -14.12 34.00
CA ALA A 55 10.17 -14.94 34.95
C ALA A 55 9.99 -16.47 34.77
N GLN A 56 9.20 -16.94 33.80
CA GLN A 56 8.77 -18.35 33.77
C GLN A 56 8.86 -19.00 32.38
N THR A 57 10.04 -19.01 31.76
CA THR A 57 10.32 -19.96 30.67
C THR A 57 11.82 -20.28 30.56
N GLN A 58 12.30 -21.25 31.34
CA GLN A 58 13.55 -21.96 31.02
C GLN A 58 13.46 -23.44 31.38
N ALA A 59 14.08 -24.23 30.49
CA ALA A 59 14.53 -25.62 30.59
C ALA A 59 13.60 -26.75 30.07
N ARG A 60 13.95 -27.27 28.88
CA ARG A 60 14.08 -28.72 28.61
C ARG A 60 15.12 -28.98 27.49
N PRO A 61 15.80 -30.14 27.47
CA PRO A 61 17.15 -30.31 26.94
C PRO A 61 17.21 -30.93 25.54
N ALA A 62 18.40 -30.82 24.96
CA ALA A 62 18.86 -31.32 23.67
C ALA A 62 19.22 -32.83 23.70
N ASP A 63 18.95 -33.52 22.58
CA ASP A 63 19.63 -34.75 22.07
C ASP A 63 18.83 -35.27 20.85
N THR A 64 19.33 -35.94 19.79
CA THR A 64 20.67 -36.29 19.27
C THR A 64 20.52 -36.56 17.75
N THR A 65 21.57 -36.25 17.00
CA THR A 65 22.07 -36.74 15.69
C THR A 65 21.31 -37.85 14.91
N LYS A 66 21.07 -37.65 13.60
CA LYS A 66 21.14 -38.71 12.56
C LYS A 66 21.23 -38.19 11.10
N THR A 67 22.41 -38.46 10.53
CA THR A 67 22.76 -38.94 9.18
C THR A 67 22.04 -38.41 7.92
N VAL A 68 22.85 -37.74 7.09
CA VAL A 68 22.58 -37.30 5.71
C VAL A 68 22.53 -38.50 4.74
N GLN A 69 21.41 -38.65 4.02
CA GLN A 69 21.34 -39.38 2.76
C GLN A 69 20.61 -38.50 1.74
N ALA A 70 21.34 -38.07 0.70
CA ALA A 70 20.82 -37.24 -0.38
C ALA A 70 19.76 -38.02 -1.18
N ARG A 71 18.52 -37.53 -1.14
CA ARG A 71 17.43 -37.91 -2.06
C ARG A 71 17.15 -36.74 -2.99
N SER A 72 16.92 -37.05 -4.26
CA SER A 72 16.48 -36.13 -5.32
C SER A 72 15.37 -35.19 -4.84
N PRO A 73 15.33 -33.92 -5.28
CA PRO A 73 14.42 -32.92 -4.74
C PRO A 73 12.97 -33.31 -5.07
N SER A 74 12.30 -33.88 -4.08
CA SER A 74 10.84 -33.89 -4.02
C SER A 74 10.38 -32.45 -3.90
N SER A 75 9.41 -32.04 -4.73
CA SER A 75 8.73 -30.75 -4.65
C SER A 75 8.50 -30.35 -3.18
N PRO A 76 8.88 -29.13 -2.76
CA PRO A 76 8.82 -28.75 -1.36
C PRO A 76 7.38 -28.87 -0.85
N LYS A 77 7.15 -29.82 0.06
CA LYS A 77 5.92 -29.93 0.82
C LYS A 77 6.02 -29.00 2.03
N GLY A 78 5.17 -27.98 2.06
CA GLY A 78 4.58 -27.47 3.29
C GLY A 78 5.38 -26.45 4.09
N GLY A 79 5.18 -25.19 3.74
CA GLY A 79 5.37 -24.02 4.61
C GLY A 79 4.32 -22.96 4.27
N ALA A 80 3.05 -23.37 4.21
CA ALA A 80 1.96 -22.45 4.00
C ALA A 80 1.90 -21.49 5.18
N ASN A 81 2.39 -20.27 5.00
CA ASN A 81 2.10 -19.17 5.92
C ASN A 81 0.64 -18.73 5.67
N THR A 82 -0.30 -19.56 6.12
CA THR A 82 -1.75 -19.47 5.89
C THR A 82 -2.46 -18.42 6.76
N ALA A 83 -1.74 -17.63 7.58
CA ALA A 83 -2.39 -16.79 8.59
C ALA A 83 -2.47 -15.29 8.25
N GLN A 84 -1.73 -14.78 7.27
CA GLN A 84 -1.78 -13.34 6.97
C GLN A 84 -2.90 -13.04 5.98
N SER A 85 -4.05 -12.67 6.52
CA SER A 85 -5.18 -12.13 5.76
C SER A 85 -5.13 -10.61 5.64
N PHE A 86 -4.38 -9.91 6.49
CA PHE A 86 -4.29 -8.44 6.44
C PHE A 86 -3.00 -7.97 5.75
N PHE A 87 -3.14 -7.00 4.83
CA PHE A 87 -2.03 -6.41 4.09
C PHE A 87 -2.08 -4.89 4.18
N LEU A 88 -0.93 -4.27 4.48
CA LEU A 88 -0.70 -2.83 4.41
C LEU A 88 0.43 -2.54 3.39
N ARG A 89 0.16 -1.70 2.40
CA ARG A 89 1.02 -1.48 1.21
C ARG A 89 0.98 -0.02 0.76
N LYS A 90 1.95 0.38 -0.07
CA LYS A 90 2.01 1.74 -0.63
C LYS A 90 1.13 1.87 -1.87
N SER A 91 0.99 0.77 -2.63
CA SER A 91 0.31 0.72 -3.92
C SER A 91 -0.78 -0.36 -3.96
N VAL A 92 -1.77 -0.11 -4.84
CA VAL A 92 -2.87 -1.03 -5.18
C VAL A 92 -2.35 -2.20 -6.04
N ILE A 93 -1.21 -2.03 -6.74
CA ILE A 93 -0.80 -2.87 -7.87
C ILE A 93 -0.01 -4.15 -7.47
N ASP A 94 0.19 -4.40 -6.18
CA ASP A 94 0.99 -5.55 -5.72
C ASP A 94 0.18 -6.85 -5.57
N PHE A 95 -0.55 -7.21 -6.63
CA PHE A 95 -1.45 -8.38 -6.73
C PHE A 95 -0.75 -9.72 -6.43
N SER A 96 0.46 -9.91 -6.96
CA SER A 96 1.24 -11.16 -6.84
C SER A 96 1.40 -11.65 -5.40
N THR A 97 1.53 -10.70 -4.47
CA THR A 97 1.76 -10.93 -3.04
C THR A 97 0.56 -11.48 -2.28
N MET A 98 -0.65 -11.30 -2.82
CA MET A 98 -1.87 -11.60 -2.08
C MET A 98 -2.32 -13.05 -2.24
N LEU A 99 -1.98 -13.73 -3.33
CA LEU A 99 -2.38 -15.13 -3.55
C LEU A 99 -1.22 -16.09 -3.73
N ASN A 100 -0.08 -15.63 -4.25
CA ASN A 100 0.99 -16.53 -4.62
C ASN A 100 2.09 -16.55 -3.53
N PRO A 101 2.25 -17.65 -2.77
CA PRO A 101 3.33 -17.75 -1.78
C PRO A 101 4.72 -17.77 -2.41
N TYR A 102 4.83 -18.08 -3.71
CA TYR A 102 6.07 -18.01 -4.48
C TYR A 102 6.39 -16.59 -4.98
N SER A 103 5.51 -15.61 -4.76
CA SER A 103 5.88 -14.22 -5.06
C SER A 103 6.98 -13.82 -4.08
N ALA A 104 8.20 -13.69 -4.58
CA ALA A 104 9.38 -13.28 -3.81
C ALA A 104 9.32 -11.82 -3.31
N THR A 105 8.17 -11.16 -3.37
CA THR A 105 8.04 -9.71 -3.34
C THR A 105 7.60 -9.18 -1.99
N PHE A 106 8.39 -9.39 -0.94
CA PHE A 106 8.29 -8.57 0.27
C PHE A 106 9.34 -7.44 0.27
N LEU A 107 9.12 -6.45 -0.59
CA LEU A 107 9.38 -5.06 -0.26
C LEU A 107 8.02 -4.42 0.04
N GLY A 108 7.29 -4.95 1.03
CA GLY A 108 5.99 -4.40 1.42
C GLY A 108 6.18 -2.96 1.89
N GLN A 109 6.06 -1.99 1.00
CA GLN A 109 6.43 -0.58 1.24
C GLN A 109 5.60 0.12 2.34
N GLY A 110 4.72 -0.61 3.04
CA GLY A 110 3.87 -0.10 4.12
C GLY A 110 3.02 1.07 3.66
N ALA A 111 2.48 1.83 4.60
CA ALA A 111 1.93 3.15 4.29
C ALA A 111 3.02 4.21 4.51
N THR A 112 2.98 5.27 3.70
CA THR A 112 3.80 6.46 3.94
C THR A 112 2.91 7.56 4.51
N ILE A 113 3.38 8.18 5.59
CA ILE A 113 2.77 9.35 6.20
C ILE A 113 3.88 10.36 6.40
N SER A 114 3.74 11.56 5.84
CA SER A 114 4.69 12.64 6.06
C SER A 114 3.98 13.92 6.47
N TRP A 115 4.60 14.65 7.39
CA TRP A 115 4.14 15.95 7.85
C TRP A 115 5.23 16.98 7.54
N ALA A 116 4.84 18.12 7.00
CA ALA A 116 5.74 19.23 6.71
C ALA A 116 5.09 20.55 7.16
N ASP A 117 5.85 21.37 7.88
CA ASP A 117 5.51 22.75 8.19
C ASP A 117 6.28 23.67 7.24
N ASP A 118 5.56 24.31 6.32
CA ASP A 118 6.13 25.31 5.42
C ASP A 118 5.82 26.71 5.96
N TYR A 119 6.75 27.23 6.77
CA TYR A 119 6.62 28.54 7.39
C TYR A 119 6.55 29.67 6.36
N LEU A 120 7.20 29.52 5.20
CA LEU A 120 7.21 30.53 4.14
C LEU A 120 5.86 30.59 3.42
N ALA A 121 5.27 29.43 3.16
CA ALA A 121 3.93 29.34 2.59
C ALA A 121 2.81 29.51 3.65
N GLY A 122 3.17 29.58 4.94
CA GLY A 122 2.25 29.63 6.06
C GLY A 122 1.31 28.42 6.08
N THR A 123 1.81 27.24 5.72
CA THR A 123 0.99 26.02 5.59
C THR A 123 1.63 24.78 6.16
N ASN A 124 0.86 24.10 6.99
CA ASN A 124 1.13 22.72 7.36
C ASN A 124 0.55 21.77 6.30
N THR A 125 1.31 20.74 5.95
CA THR A 125 0.94 19.74 4.96
C THR A 125 1.08 18.33 5.55
N LEU A 126 -0.01 17.57 5.53
CA LEU A 126 0.00 16.12 5.76
C LEU A 126 -0.09 15.42 4.42
N GLN A 127 0.86 14.56 4.08
CA GLN A 127 0.77 13.66 2.92
C GLN A 127 0.62 12.22 3.40
N VAL A 128 -0.33 11.50 2.82
CA VAL A 128 -0.58 10.09 3.12
C VAL A 128 -0.63 9.33 1.81
N GLN A 129 0.01 8.17 1.77
CA GLN A 129 -0.18 7.18 0.71
C GLN A 129 -0.17 5.79 1.34
N GLY A 130 -1.28 5.07 1.25
CA GLY A 130 -1.40 3.77 1.87
C GLY A 130 -2.60 3.00 1.36
N TYR A 131 -2.43 1.71 1.26
CA TYR A 131 -3.40 0.72 0.83
C TYR A 131 -3.50 -0.33 1.93
N SER A 132 -4.71 -0.62 2.38
CA SER A 132 -5.00 -1.67 3.36
C SER A 132 -6.03 -2.63 2.78
N SER A 133 -5.86 -3.92 3.00
CA SER A 133 -6.84 -4.93 2.57
C SER A 133 -6.90 -6.09 3.54
N TYR A 134 -8.05 -6.76 3.56
CA TYR A 134 -8.24 -8.02 4.26
C TYR A 134 -8.71 -9.08 3.28
N LEU A 135 -7.95 -10.16 3.11
CA LEU A 135 -8.18 -11.19 2.10
C LEU A 135 -8.69 -12.49 2.71
N PHE A 136 -9.83 -12.94 2.20
CA PHE A 136 -10.34 -14.30 2.35
C PHE A 136 -9.83 -15.13 1.17
N ARG A 137 -9.00 -16.15 1.46
CA ARG A 137 -8.40 -17.02 0.44
C ARG A 137 -9.16 -18.34 0.35
N GLY A 138 -9.22 -18.90 -0.84
CA GLY A 138 -9.69 -20.26 -1.10
C GLY A 138 -8.80 -20.97 -2.09
N ASP A 139 -8.79 -22.30 -2.00
CA ASP A 139 -8.07 -23.16 -2.93
C ASP A 139 -8.93 -23.39 -4.18
N GLY A 140 -8.29 -23.27 -5.34
CA GLY A 140 -8.92 -23.56 -6.62
C GLY A 140 -8.84 -25.04 -6.99
N SER A 141 -9.31 -25.36 -8.20
CA SER A 141 -9.16 -26.69 -8.81
C SER A 141 -8.79 -26.58 -10.28
N GLY A 142 -8.00 -27.55 -10.77
CA GLY A 142 -7.55 -27.57 -12.16
C GLY A 142 -6.56 -26.44 -12.44
N ALA A 143 -6.84 -25.63 -13.48
CA ALA A 143 -5.98 -24.52 -13.86
C ALA A 143 -6.06 -23.32 -12.90
N LEU A 144 -7.15 -23.17 -12.16
CA LEU A 144 -7.26 -22.18 -11.09
C LEU A 144 -6.62 -22.77 -9.83
N ALA A 145 -5.51 -22.19 -9.38
CA ALA A 145 -4.77 -22.68 -8.22
C ALA A 145 -5.29 -22.04 -6.92
N TYR A 146 -5.49 -20.73 -6.91
CA TYR A 146 -5.99 -19.99 -5.75
C TYR A 146 -6.94 -18.89 -6.17
N TYR A 147 -7.86 -18.54 -5.29
CA TYR A 147 -8.65 -17.32 -5.42
C TYR A 147 -8.74 -16.61 -4.08
N GLY A 148 -9.09 -15.34 -4.12
CA GLY A 148 -9.41 -14.64 -2.89
C GLY A 148 -10.23 -13.40 -3.13
N VAL A 149 -10.98 -13.00 -2.11
CA VAL A 149 -11.82 -11.82 -2.13
C VAL A 149 -11.63 -11.04 -0.84
N GLY A 150 -11.66 -9.72 -0.89
CA GLY A 150 -11.38 -8.93 0.30
C GLY A 150 -11.79 -7.48 0.19
N PRO A 151 -12.27 -6.85 1.27
CA PRO A 151 -12.39 -5.40 1.29
C PRO A 151 -11.01 -4.75 1.28
N PHE A 152 -10.95 -3.57 0.66
CA PHE A 152 -9.79 -2.70 0.73
C PHE A 152 -10.16 -1.24 1.00
N ALA A 153 -9.18 -0.51 1.51
CA ALA A 153 -9.18 0.94 1.59
C ALA A 153 -7.82 1.48 1.12
N TYR A 154 -7.85 2.46 0.25
CA TYR A 154 -6.68 3.15 -0.27
C TYR A 154 -6.82 4.65 -0.04
N VAL A 155 -5.73 5.30 0.34
CA VAL A 155 -5.67 6.75 0.51
C VAL A 155 -4.40 7.27 -0.14
N SER A 156 -4.52 8.37 -0.87
CA SER A 156 -3.39 9.05 -1.51
C SER A 156 -3.65 10.54 -1.57
N GLY A 157 -2.68 11.34 -1.16
CA GLY A 157 -2.66 12.77 -1.40
C GLY A 157 -2.23 13.59 -0.20
N LYS A 158 -2.57 14.87 -0.28
CA LYS A 158 -2.14 15.93 0.61
C LYS A 158 -3.35 16.63 1.23
N ILE A 159 -3.26 16.98 2.50
CA ILE A 159 -4.12 17.95 3.20
C ILE A 159 -3.28 19.16 3.57
N ALA A 160 -3.80 20.38 3.35
CA ALA A 160 -3.15 21.61 3.76
C ALA A 160 -3.95 22.33 4.86
N TYR A 161 -3.24 22.90 5.83
CA TYR A 161 -3.82 23.78 6.86
C TYR A 161 -3.06 25.12 6.92
N PRO A 162 -3.74 26.27 6.70
CA PRO A 162 -5.15 26.41 6.33
C PRO A 162 -5.45 25.85 4.94
N PHE A 163 -6.74 25.57 4.67
CA PHE A 163 -7.17 24.93 3.43
C PHE A 163 -6.79 25.76 2.19
N LYS A 164 -6.13 25.11 1.22
CA LYS A 164 -5.76 25.71 -0.07
C LYS A 164 -6.20 24.80 -1.23
N PRO A 165 -7.39 25.02 -1.84
CA PRO A 165 -7.92 24.18 -2.92
C PRO A 165 -6.98 24.03 -4.13
N SER A 166 -6.14 25.03 -4.40
CA SER A 166 -5.19 25.01 -5.51
C SER A 166 -4.03 24.04 -5.31
N THR A 167 -3.74 23.66 -4.06
CA THR A 167 -2.57 22.83 -3.70
C THR A 167 -2.93 21.52 -3.01
N GLU A 168 -4.19 21.39 -2.57
CA GLU A 168 -4.71 20.17 -1.97
C GLU A 168 -5.20 19.23 -3.07
N ARG A 169 -4.65 18.02 -3.12
CA ARG A 169 -5.08 16.94 -4.01
C ARG A 169 -5.16 15.68 -3.19
N SER A 170 -6.31 15.03 -3.19
CA SER A 170 -6.49 13.80 -2.42
C SER A 170 -7.53 12.87 -3.03
N ALA A 171 -7.34 11.59 -2.73
CA ALA A 171 -8.24 10.51 -3.05
C ALA A 171 -8.24 9.51 -1.89
N ALA A 172 -9.43 9.05 -1.53
CA ALA A 172 -9.69 7.94 -0.64
C ALA A 172 -10.63 6.98 -1.38
N GLN A 173 -10.14 5.78 -1.65
CA GLN A 173 -10.89 4.72 -2.30
C GLN A 173 -11.23 3.64 -1.29
N VAL A 174 -12.40 3.04 -1.45
CA VAL A 174 -12.81 1.82 -0.77
C VAL A 174 -13.47 0.90 -1.77
N GLY A 175 -13.35 -0.40 -1.56
CA GLY A 175 -13.96 -1.34 -2.49
C GLY A 175 -13.74 -2.79 -2.09
N LEU A 176 -13.91 -3.66 -3.08
CA LEU A 176 -13.65 -5.08 -2.98
C LEU A 176 -12.60 -5.44 -4.00
N ASP A 177 -11.66 -6.27 -3.61
CA ASP A 177 -10.79 -6.95 -4.54
C ASP A 177 -11.22 -8.39 -4.71
N ALA A 178 -11.20 -8.85 -5.95
CA ALA A 178 -11.30 -10.25 -6.32
C ALA A 178 -10.03 -10.65 -7.08
N PHE A 179 -9.40 -11.73 -6.65
CA PHE A 179 -8.13 -12.20 -7.17
C PHE A 179 -8.24 -13.67 -7.58
N PHE A 180 -7.59 -14.01 -8.68
CA PHE A 180 -7.52 -15.36 -9.21
C PHE A 180 -6.10 -15.65 -9.67
N ALA A 181 -5.51 -16.73 -9.17
CA ALA A 181 -4.20 -17.20 -9.55
C ALA A 181 -4.35 -18.52 -10.31
N PHE A 182 -3.89 -18.53 -11.56
CA PHE A 182 -3.88 -19.69 -12.43
C PHE A 182 -2.47 -20.24 -12.58
N GLN A 183 -2.33 -21.55 -12.79
CA GLN A 183 -1.04 -22.22 -12.98
C GLN A 183 -0.99 -22.99 -14.29
N GLY A 184 0.19 -23.00 -14.93
CA GLY A 184 0.46 -23.84 -16.11
C GLY A 184 -0.36 -23.50 -17.36
N ILE A 185 -0.81 -22.24 -17.52
CA ILE A 185 -1.59 -21.80 -18.69
C ILE A 185 -0.66 -21.23 -19.75
N GLY A 186 -0.71 -21.77 -20.97
CA GLY A 186 -0.09 -21.13 -22.15
C GLY A 186 1.43 -20.97 -22.08
N GLY A 187 2.14 -21.86 -21.38
CA GLY A 187 3.59 -21.77 -21.17
C GLY A 187 4.02 -20.77 -20.09
N LEU A 188 3.07 -20.15 -19.40
CA LEU A 188 3.32 -19.38 -18.18
C LEU A 188 3.37 -20.32 -16.97
N ASP A 189 4.27 -20.05 -16.05
CA ASP A 189 4.33 -20.79 -14.77
C ASP A 189 3.09 -20.46 -13.93
N ALA A 190 2.73 -19.18 -13.89
CA ALA A 190 1.51 -18.70 -13.27
C ALA A 190 0.94 -17.47 -13.99
N TYR A 191 -0.33 -17.19 -13.75
CA TYR A 191 -1.02 -16.02 -14.27
C TYR A 191 -2.02 -15.51 -13.24
N ASN A 192 -1.89 -14.26 -12.81
CA ASN A 192 -2.80 -13.65 -11.86
C ASN A 192 -3.75 -12.68 -12.56
N LEU A 193 -5.01 -12.70 -12.14
CA LEU A 193 -6.06 -11.78 -12.56
C LEU A 193 -6.64 -11.10 -11.31
N GLY A 194 -6.70 -9.77 -11.33
CA GLY A 194 -7.31 -8.96 -10.28
C GLY A 194 -8.46 -8.15 -10.85
N ILE A 195 -9.58 -8.07 -10.13
CA ILE A 195 -10.72 -7.21 -10.45
C ILE A 195 -11.14 -6.47 -9.19
N THR A 196 -11.18 -5.15 -9.29
CA THR A 196 -11.31 -4.25 -8.16
C THR A 196 -12.38 -3.21 -8.44
N PRO A 197 -13.66 -3.47 -8.15
CA PRO A 197 -14.67 -2.42 -8.06
C PRO A 197 -14.40 -1.50 -6.87
N TYR A 198 -14.54 -0.19 -7.07
CA TYR A 198 -14.26 0.81 -6.05
C TYR A 198 -15.18 2.02 -6.11
N TYR A 199 -15.33 2.64 -4.94
CA TYR A 199 -15.81 4.00 -4.77
C TYR A 199 -14.65 4.88 -4.31
N GLN A 200 -14.54 6.08 -4.87
CA GLN A 200 -13.52 7.07 -4.55
C GLN A 200 -14.16 8.41 -4.18
N THR A 201 -13.67 8.99 -3.09
CA THR A 201 -13.91 10.36 -2.63
C THR A 201 -12.58 11.09 -2.42
N ASP A 202 -12.60 12.37 -2.09
CA ASP A 202 -11.44 13.07 -1.52
C ASP A 202 -11.49 13.07 0.02
N PHE A 203 -10.43 13.57 0.67
CA PHE A 203 -10.36 13.65 2.14
C PHE A 203 -11.39 14.59 2.78
N ARG A 204 -12.10 15.40 1.98
CA ARG A 204 -13.17 16.29 2.44
C ARG A 204 -14.57 15.78 2.10
N GLY A 205 -14.69 14.59 1.50
CA GLY A 205 -15.98 14.01 1.12
C GLY A 205 -16.62 14.63 -0.13
N GLY A 206 -15.90 15.44 -0.90
CA GLY A 206 -16.44 16.14 -2.07
C GLY A 206 -16.54 15.29 -3.33
N GLY A 207 -15.58 14.37 -3.52
CA GLY A 207 -15.51 13.48 -4.67
C GLY A 207 -16.55 12.37 -4.66
N ARG A 208 -17.11 12.07 -5.84
CA ARG A 208 -17.99 10.93 -6.11
C ARG A 208 -17.58 10.27 -7.42
N ILE A 209 -16.72 9.27 -7.27
CA ILE A 209 -16.09 8.57 -8.38
C ILE A 209 -16.33 7.07 -8.16
N TYR A 210 -16.77 6.38 -9.20
CA TYR A 210 -17.01 4.93 -9.16
C TYR A 210 -16.20 4.29 -10.27
N GLY A 211 -15.55 3.17 -10.00
CA GLY A 211 -14.82 2.49 -11.04
C GLY A 211 -14.64 1.01 -10.82
N VAL A 212 -14.10 0.36 -11.85
CA VAL A 212 -13.64 -1.02 -11.81
C VAL A 212 -12.29 -1.06 -12.50
N THR A 213 -11.26 -1.43 -11.74
CA THR A 213 -9.94 -1.73 -12.29
C THR A 213 -9.82 -3.24 -12.47
N ALA A 214 -9.32 -3.69 -13.61
CA ALA A 214 -8.93 -5.06 -13.88
C ALA A 214 -7.47 -5.10 -14.29
N VAL A 215 -6.71 -6.05 -13.74
CA VAL A 215 -5.29 -6.21 -14.03
C VAL A 215 -4.96 -7.67 -14.30
N ALA A 216 -3.93 -7.88 -15.10
CA ALA A 216 -3.34 -9.19 -15.31
C ALA A 216 -1.86 -9.15 -14.94
N GLU A 217 -1.31 -10.26 -14.47
CA GLU A 217 0.12 -10.38 -14.21
C GLU A 217 0.61 -11.79 -14.58
N PRO A 218 1.38 -11.95 -15.67
CA PRO A 218 1.99 -13.22 -16.03
C PRO A 218 3.29 -13.48 -15.23
N PHE A 219 3.59 -14.75 -15.00
CA PHE A 219 4.81 -15.21 -14.34
C PHE A 219 5.55 -16.22 -15.20
N VAL A 220 6.86 -15.97 -15.37
CA VAL A 220 7.79 -16.87 -16.05
C VAL A 220 9.11 -16.79 -15.30
N HIS A 221 9.37 -17.73 -14.40
CA HIS A 221 10.54 -17.72 -13.51
C HIS A 221 11.85 -17.81 -14.29
N SER A 222 11.87 -18.54 -15.41
CA SER A 222 13.05 -18.62 -16.29
C SER A 222 13.45 -17.28 -16.91
N LEU A 223 12.54 -16.31 -16.93
CA LEU A 223 12.76 -14.95 -17.42
C LEU A 223 12.81 -13.91 -16.29
N TYR A 224 12.78 -14.33 -15.02
CA TYR A 224 12.62 -13.44 -13.86
C TYR A 224 11.40 -12.51 -13.98
N LEU A 225 10.33 -13.00 -14.63
CA LEU A 225 9.08 -12.27 -14.83
C LEU A 225 8.11 -12.62 -13.70
N GLY A 226 7.66 -11.59 -12.99
CA GLY A 226 6.73 -11.69 -11.86
C GLY A 226 7.40 -12.01 -10.51
N GLY A 227 8.62 -12.55 -10.52
CA GLY A 227 9.36 -12.90 -9.31
C GLY A 227 10.84 -13.18 -9.56
N ARG A 228 11.61 -13.35 -8.48
CA ARG A 228 13.04 -13.70 -8.50
C ARG A 228 13.30 -15.01 -7.78
N ASN A 229 14.41 -15.66 -8.11
CA ASN A 229 14.92 -16.81 -7.37
C ASN A 229 15.77 -16.32 -6.19
N ILE A 230 15.37 -16.66 -4.96
CA ILE A 230 16.02 -16.22 -3.72
C ILE A 230 17.16 -17.18 -3.31
N GLU A 231 17.30 -18.32 -4.01
CA GLU A 231 18.12 -19.46 -3.55
C GLU A 231 19.64 -19.28 -3.74
N PHE A 232 20.10 -18.26 -4.46
CA PHE A 232 21.50 -18.12 -4.84
C PHE A 232 22.14 -16.87 -4.24
N ASP A 233 23.42 -16.98 -3.87
CA ASP A 233 24.27 -15.82 -3.59
C ASP A 233 24.34 -14.95 -4.86
N ALA A 234 23.81 -13.74 -4.77
CA ALA A 234 23.73 -12.83 -5.89
C ALA A 234 24.13 -11.42 -5.49
N VAL A 235 25.08 -10.85 -6.24
CA VAL A 235 25.38 -9.40 -6.17
C VAL A 235 24.15 -8.59 -6.58
N LEU A 236 23.35 -9.12 -7.49
CA LEU A 236 22.14 -8.50 -8.01
C LEU A 236 21.07 -9.59 -8.18
N SER A 237 19.94 -9.44 -7.52
CA SER A 237 18.77 -10.31 -7.69
C SER A 237 17.65 -9.57 -8.42
N PRO A 238 17.68 -9.51 -9.77
CA PRO A 238 16.70 -8.78 -10.54
C PRO A 238 15.41 -9.58 -10.73
N TYR A 239 14.32 -8.86 -10.89
CA TYR A 239 13.10 -9.35 -11.52
C TYR A 239 12.33 -8.18 -12.10
N TRP A 240 11.42 -8.48 -13.00
CA TRP A 240 10.60 -7.49 -13.64
C TRP A 240 9.16 -7.97 -13.73
N ARG A 241 8.24 -7.03 -13.89
CA ARG A 241 6.80 -7.30 -13.91
C ARG A 241 6.21 -6.57 -15.10
N ILE A 242 5.22 -7.19 -15.74
CA ILE A 242 4.34 -6.55 -16.70
C ILE A 242 2.94 -6.69 -16.14
N ILE A 243 2.26 -5.57 -15.92
CA ILE A 243 0.90 -5.54 -15.40
C ILE A 243 0.02 -4.82 -16.41
N PRO A 244 -0.58 -5.53 -17.39
CA PRO A 244 -1.65 -4.98 -18.19
C PRO A 244 -2.82 -4.58 -17.29
N GLU A 245 -3.43 -3.44 -17.60
CA GLU A 245 -4.45 -2.82 -16.77
C GLU A 245 -5.55 -2.20 -17.63
N VAL A 246 -6.78 -2.38 -17.18
CA VAL A 246 -7.97 -1.68 -17.67
C VAL A 246 -8.66 -1.04 -16.48
N ASP A 247 -9.05 0.23 -16.58
CA ASP A 247 -9.77 0.94 -15.54
C ASP A 247 -10.93 1.73 -16.14
N LEU A 248 -12.15 1.33 -15.79
CA LEU A 248 -13.37 2.00 -16.21
C LEU A 248 -13.88 2.83 -15.05
N VAL A 249 -13.93 4.15 -15.22
CA VAL A 249 -14.26 5.08 -14.15
C VAL A 249 -15.33 6.09 -14.59
N ARG A 250 -16.33 6.25 -13.73
CA ARG A 250 -17.38 7.26 -13.82
C ARG A 250 -17.16 8.32 -12.75
N ILE A 251 -17.01 9.57 -13.18
CA ILE A 251 -16.89 10.72 -12.27
C ILE A 251 -18.20 11.48 -12.31
N ASP A 252 -18.95 11.47 -11.21
CA ASP A 252 -20.09 12.35 -11.04
C ASP A 252 -19.64 13.69 -10.46
N ASP A 253 -18.72 13.64 -9.49
CA ASP A 253 -18.05 14.80 -8.90
C ASP A 253 -16.56 14.53 -8.73
N ALA A 254 -15.70 15.38 -9.28
CA ALA A 254 -14.26 15.23 -9.19
C ALA A 254 -13.71 15.55 -7.79
N GLY A 255 -14.42 16.34 -6.98
CA GLY A 255 -13.91 16.76 -5.68
C GLY A 255 -12.56 17.47 -5.79
N LEU A 256 -11.59 17.04 -4.97
CA LEU A 256 -10.20 17.52 -5.01
C LEU A 256 -9.28 16.74 -5.97
N THR A 257 -9.81 15.93 -6.86
CA THR A 257 -9.03 15.35 -7.96
C THR A 257 -9.00 16.30 -9.15
N ASN A 258 -8.17 16.01 -10.15
CA ASN A 258 -8.13 16.75 -11.41
C ASN A 258 -8.99 16.11 -12.52
N PHE A 259 -9.87 15.17 -12.16
CA PHE A 259 -10.82 14.61 -13.11
C PHE A 259 -11.83 15.66 -13.59
N ALA A 260 -12.38 15.46 -14.79
CA ALA A 260 -13.53 16.23 -15.23
C ALA A 260 -14.82 15.63 -14.65
N SER A 261 -15.60 16.43 -13.93
CA SER A 261 -16.91 16.01 -13.42
C SER A 261 -17.86 15.60 -14.55
N LYS A 262 -18.82 14.73 -14.23
CA LYS A 262 -19.85 14.19 -15.15
C LYS A 262 -19.29 13.45 -16.37
N THR A 263 -18.06 12.95 -16.27
CA THR A 263 -17.34 12.30 -17.38
C THR A 263 -17.10 10.83 -17.08
N THR A 264 -16.94 10.02 -18.13
CA THR A 264 -16.53 8.63 -18.02
C THR A 264 -15.17 8.47 -18.72
N TYR A 265 -14.26 7.74 -18.07
CA TYR A 265 -12.96 7.39 -18.64
C TYR A 265 -12.86 5.88 -18.71
N GLY A 266 -12.27 5.40 -19.80
CA GLY A 266 -11.81 4.03 -19.91
C GLY A 266 -10.31 4.08 -20.16
N LEU A 267 -9.52 3.74 -19.17
CA LEU A 267 -8.07 3.72 -19.25
C LEU A 267 -7.63 2.30 -19.57
N VAL A 268 -6.76 2.13 -20.55
CA VAL A 268 -6.22 0.83 -20.95
C VAL A 268 -4.73 0.98 -21.19
N GLY A 269 -3.93 0.09 -20.62
CA GLY A 269 -2.51 0.06 -20.90
C GLY A 269 -1.77 -0.90 -20.02
N THR A 270 -0.55 -0.54 -19.64
CA THR A 270 0.37 -1.46 -18.96
C THR A 270 1.28 -0.69 -18.02
N THR A 271 1.60 -1.33 -16.89
CA THR A 271 2.70 -0.95 -16.01
C THR A 271 3.83 -1.95 -16.15
N ILE A 272 5.05 -1.47 -16.44
CA ILE A 272 6.27 -2.28 -16.41
C ILE A 272 7.05 -1.90 -15.16
N GLN A 273 7.48 -2.89 -14.39
CA GLN A 273 8.34 -2.66 -13.22
C GLN A 273 9.63 -3.44 -13.38
N ALA A 274 10.75 -2.81 -13.05
CA ALA A 274 12.04 -3.46 -12.89
C ALA A 274 12.46 -3.29 -11.44
N ASN A 275 12.83 -4.39 -10.79
CA ASN A 275 13.18 -4.41 -9.38
C ASN A 275 14.48 -5.20 -9.22
N ALA A 276 15.27 -4.83 -8.24
CA ALA A 276 16.43 -5.61 -7.85
C ALA A 276 16.76 -5.41 -6.37
N ILE A 277 17.38 -6.43 -5.78
CA ILE A 277 17.97 -6.32 -4.45
C ILE A 277 19.47 -6.56 -4.62
N LEU A 278 20.29 -5.71 -4.00
CA LEU A 278 21.74 -5.87 -4.03
C LEU A 278 22.20 -6.79 -2.90
N PHE A 279 23.20 -7.62 -3.22
CA PHE A 279 23.87 -8.52 -2.29
C PHE A 279 22.91 -9.44 -1.53
N GLU A 280 21.85 -9.90 -2.20
CA GLU A 280 20.94 -10.87 -1.64
C GLU A 280 21.65 -12.22 -1.52
N ASN A 281 21.55 -12.80 -0.34
CA ASN A 281 22.13 -14.07 0.09
C ASN A 281 23.67 -14.09 -0.02
N ASN A 282 24.28 -12.92 -0.11
CA ASN A 282 25.72 -12.77 -0.25
C ASN A 282 26.38 -12.71 1.13
N THR A 283 26.89 -13.87 1.56
CA THR A 283 27.59 -14.00 2.85
C THR A 283 28.99 -13.38 2.85
N SER A 284 29.47 -12.92 1.68
CA SER A 284 30.78 -12.29 1.54
C SER A 284 30.75 -10.78 1.83
N VAL A 285 29.58 -10.14 1.86
CA VAL A 285 29.44 -8.74 2.26
C VAL A 285 29.05 -8.61 3.73
N PRO A 286 29.37 -7.49 4.39
CA PRO A 286 28.93 -7.23 5.76
C PRO A 286 27.40 -7.25 5.91
N ASP A 287 26.92 -7.67 7.08
CA ASP A 287 25.48 -7.77 7.44
C ASP A 287 24.70 -6.45 7.26
N TRP A 288 25.38 -5.31 7.40
CA TRP A 288 24.77 -3.99 7.18
C TRP A 288 24.52 -3.68 5.70
N LEU A 289 25.09 -4.45 4.77
CA LEU A 289 24.91 -4.26 3.33
C LEU A 289 24.06 -5.37 2.69
N CYS A 290 24.21 -6.61 3.19
CA CYS A 290 23.55 -7.77 2.63
C CYS A 290 22.02 -7.60 2.53
N GLY A 291 21.48 -7.67 1.30
CA GLY A 291 20.04 -7.68 1.02
C GLY A 291 19.27 -6.45 1.52
N ARG A 292 19.98 -5.35 1.82
CA ARG A 292 19.39 -4.14 2.42
C ARG A 292 19.12 -3.02 1.43
N VAL A 293 19.76 -3.06 0.25
CA VAL A 293 19.58 -2.07 -0.80
C VAL A 293 18.59 -2.60 -1.83
N GLY A 294 17.42 -1.97 -1.91
CA GLY A 294 16.43 -2.20 -2.95
C GLY A 294 16.53 -1.16 -4.06
N LEU A 295 16.31 -1.61 -5.28
CA LEU A 295 16.20 -0.79 -6.47
C LEU A 295 14.84 -1.08 -7.10
N GLN A 296 14.08 -0.04 -7.38
CA GLN A 296 12.79 -0.14 -8.05
C GLN A 296 12.68 0.93 -9.12
N ALA A 297 12.22 0.53 -10.30
CA ALA A 297 11.79 1.44 -11.34
C ALA A 297 10.44 0.95 -11.86
N SER A 298 9.52 1.86 -12.14
CA SER A 298 8.27 1.55 -12.81
C SER A 298 7.93 2.59 -13.85
N TYR A 299 7.35 2.12 -14.94
CA TYR A 299 6.80 2.95 -16.00
C TYR A 299 5.38 2.48 -16.29
N GLN A 300 4.41 3.36 -16.04
CA GLN A 300 3.01 3.16 -16.37
C GLN A 300 2.68 3.98 -17.61
N TYR A 301 2.00 3.34 -18.56
CA TYR A 301 1.42 4.00 -19.73
C TYR A 301 -0.02 3.53 -19.92
N LEU A 302 -0.96 4.46 -19.85
CA LEU A 302 -2.39 4.20 -20.02
C LEU A 302 -2.93 5.14 -21.09
N TRP A 303 -3.57 4.57 -22.10
CA TRP A 303 -4.34 5.31 -23.07
C TRP A 303 -5.79 5.48 -22.58
N SER A 304 -6.38 6.65 -22.81
CA SER A 304 -7.79 6.90 -22.47
C SER A 304 -8.66 6.73 -23.70
N ILE A 305 -9.66 5.86 -23.64
CA ILE A 305 -10.64 5.68 -24.72
C ILE A 305 -11.44 6.97 -24.98
N SER A 306 -11.61 7.82 -23.96
CA SER A 306 -12.41 9.05 -24.05
C SER A 306 -11.58 10.34 -24.22
N ARG A 307 -10.24 10.25 -24.26
CA ARG A 307 -9.35 11.42 -24.44
C ARG A 307 -8.18 11.10 -25.37
N ALA A 308 -7.66 12.12 -26.05
CA ALA A 308 -6.48 11.96 -26.89
C ALA A 308 -5.18 11.80 -26.08
N ASP A 309 -5.11 12.40 -24.88
CA ASP A 309 -3.86 12.46 -24.12
C ASP A 309 -3.64 11.17 -23.30
N PRO A 310 -2.50 10.49 -23.47
CA PRO A 310 -2.13 9.36 -22.64
C PRO A 310 -1.70 9.81 -21.24
N ILE A 311 -1.92 8.92 -20.27
CA ILE A 311 -1.39 9.02 -18.91
C ILE A 311 -0.09 8.23 -18.89
N SER A 312 1.02 8.88 -18.55
CA SER A 312 2.27 8.21 -18.29
C SER A 312 2.81 8.59 -16.93
N ASN A 313 3.38 7.63 -16.21
CA ASN A 313 4.00 7.84 -14.91
C ASN A 313 5.30 7.05 -14.83
N PHE A 314 6.40 7.73 -14.52
CA PHE A 314 7.67 7.12 -14.23
C PHE A 314 7.97 7.28 -12.74
N HIS A 315 8.36 6.18 -12.10
CA HIS A 315 8.81 6.14 -10.73
C HIS A 315 10.14 5.42 -10.66
N ALA A 316 11.09 5.97 -9.90
CA ALA A 316 12.34 5.33 -9.54
C ALA A 316 12.58 5.49 -8.04
N GLU A 317 12.99 4.42 -7.39
CA GLU A 317 13.26 4.38 -5.96
C GLU A 317 14.53 3.58 -5.69
N VAL A 318 15.37 4.13 -4.82
CA VAL A 318 16.45 3.40 -4.17
C VAL A 318 16.17 3.43 -2.69
N ASP A 319 15.98 2.27 -2.07
CA ASP A 319 15.69 2.16 -0.66
C ASP A 319 16.78 1.40 0.09
N TYR A 320 16.98 1.79 1.34
CA TYR A 320 17.86 1.13 2.28
C TYR A 320 17.09 0.74 3.54
N ASN A 321 17.11 -0.54 3.87
CA ASN A 321 16.47 -1.06 5.08
C ASN A 321 17.33 -0.82 6.34
N LEU A 322 16.85 0.08 7.19
CA LEU A 322 17.45 0.52 8.46
C LEU A 322 17.13 -0.41 9.64
N GLY A 323 16.28 -1.44 9.48
CA GLY A 323 15.91 -2.36 10.56
C GLY A 323 17.14 -3.02 11.22
N ALA A 324 17.27 -2.85 12.54
CA ALA A 324 18.48 -3.15 13.31
C ALA A 324 18.43 -4.41 14.21
N ASN A 325 17.38 -5.25 14.14
CA ASN A 325 17.25 -6.37 15.08
C ASN A 325 17.38 -7.75 14.41
N ASP A 326 18.35 -8.52 14.89
CA ASP A 326 18.63 -9.97 15.02
C ASP A 326 17.83 -11.05 14.26
N GLU A 327 16.69 -10.74 13.65
CA GLU A 327 16.11 -11.55 12.58
C GLU A 327 16.73 -11.03 11.28
N HIS A 328 17.91 -11.59 10.94
CA HIS A 328 18.65 -11.33 9.71
C HIS A 328 17.71 -10.98 8.56
N SER A 329 18.08 -9.96 7.76
CA SER A 329 17.48 -9.73 6.46
C SER A 329 17.16 -11.10 5.86
N GLN A 330 15.88 -11.45 5.72
CA GLN A 330 15.48 -12.80 5.27
C GLN A 330 16.15 -13.13 3.92
N SER A 331 16.59 -12.09 3.23
CA SER A 331 17.47 -12.10 2.08
C SER A 331 18.89 -12.63 2.31
N CYS A 332 19.45 -12.83 3.52
CA CYS A 332 20.89 -13.01 3.76
C CYS A 332 21.33 -14.24 4.53
N LYS A 333 20.38 -15.07 4.95
CA LYS A 333 20.68 -16.42 5.42
C LYS A 333 19.82 -17.38 4.62
N GLY A 334 20.45 -18.37 3.99
CA GLY A 334 19.80 -19.49 3.31
C GLY A 334 18.97 -20.41 4.23
N GLY A 335 18.27 -19.86 5.22
CA GLY A 335 17.21 -20.51 5.95
C GLY A 335 15.90 -20.35 5.19
N GLU A 336 15.00 -21.32 5.36
CA GLU A 336 13.64 -21.28 4.81
C GLU A 336 13.07 -19.86 4.90
N ALA A 337 12.68 -19.31 3.75
CA ALA A 337 12.07 -17.99 3.64
C ALA A 337 10.71 -17.95 4.36
N THR A 338 10.71 -18.00 5.68
CA THR A 338 9.54 -17.66 6.47
C THR A 338 9.38 -16.16 6.38
N ILE A 339 8.53 -15.72 5.45
CA ILE A 339 8.03 -14.34 5.37
C ILE A 339 7.35 -14.03 6.70
N ARG A 340 8.09 -13.50 7.66
CA ARG A 340 7.52 -12.95 8.91
C ARG A 340 7.24 -11.46 8.70
N PRO A 341 6.04 -10.98 9.06
CA PRO A 341 5.78 -9.55 9.12
C PRO A 341 6.64 -8.95 10.23
N GLY A 342 7.75 -8.34 9.85
CA GLY A 342 8.62 -7.56 10.71
C GLY A 342 8.55 -6.11 10.29
N SER A 343 8.50 -5.20 11.26
CA SER A 343 8.49 -3.77 10.97
C SER A 343 9.82 -3.37 10.31
N LYS A 344 9.79 -2.89 9.07
CA LYS A 344 10.96 -2.38 8.37
C LYS A 344 10.97 -0.86 8.43
N THR A 345 12.04 -0.29 8.97
CA THR A 345 12.34 1.12 8.78
C THR A 345 13.13 1.24 7.49
N THR A 346 12.68 2.02 6.52
CA THR A 346 13.40 2.22 5.25
C THR A 346 13.72 3.69 5.02
N LEU A 347 14.90 3.95 4.48
CA LEU A 347 15.24 5.25 3.90
C LEU A 347 15.19 5.12 2.39
N ALA A 348 14.30 5.87 1.73
CA ALA A 348 14.11 5.78 0.29
C ALA A 348 14.38 7.13 -0.38
N LEU A 349 15.19 7.12 -1.43
CA LEU A 349 15.29 8.22 -2.40
C LEU A 349 14.36 7.90 -3.57
N THR A 350 13.40 8.78 -3.82
CA THR A 350 12.30 8.59 -4.78
C THR A 350 12.30 9.69 -5.82
N TYR A 351 12.13 9.32 -7.08
CA TYR A 351 11.85 10.22 -8.19
C TYR A 351 10.54 9.79 -8.85
N ASP A 352 9.59 10.71 -8.91
CA ASP A 352 8.32 10.55 -9.60
C ASP A 352 8.21 11.62 -10.70
N ASP A 353 7.81 11.22 -11.90
CA ASP A 353 7.53 12.13 -13.01
C ASP A 353 6.40 11.60 -13.90
N GLY A 354 5.30 12.33 -13.96
CA GLY A 354 4.18 11.98 -14.83
C GLY A 354 2.83 12.36 -14.24
N ILE A 355 1.81 11.59 -14.57
CA ILE A 355 0.43 11.82 -14.13
C ILE A 355 0.04 10.69 -13.18
N ASP A 356 -0.40 11.05 -11.98
CA ASP A 356 -1.00 10.11 -11.03
C ASP A 356 -2.38 9.68 -11.55
N LYS A 357 -2.59 8.38 -11.77
CA LYS A 357 -3.85 7.84 -12.29
C LYS A 357 -5.05 8.13 -11.37
N VAL A 358 -4.84 8.09 -10.06
CA VAL A 358 -5.89 8.20 -9.03
C VAL A 358 -6.30 9.66 -8.82
N LEU A 359 -5.32 10.56 -8.80
CA LEU A 359 -5.56 12.00 -8.60
C LEU A 359 -5.76 12.75 -9.91
N PHE A 360 -5.40 12.14 -11.04
CA PHE A 360 -5.32 12.76 -12.36
C PHE A 360 -4.42 14.01 -12.39
N SER A 361 -3.46 14.09 -11.47
CA SER A 361 -2.58 15.24 -11.28
C SER A 361 -1.18 14.97 -11.79
N ARG A 362 -0.56 15.98 -12.41
CA ARG A 362 0.85 15.91 -12.78
C ARG A 362 1.70 16.01 -11.51
N ASN A 363 2.54 15.02 -11.29
CA ASN A 363 3.48 14.95 -10.20
C ASN A 363 4.88 14.96 -10.80
N ARG A 364 5.74 15.85 -10.29
CA ARG A 364 7.18 15.77 -10.51
C ARG A 364 7.86 16.02 -9.18
N LYS A 365 8.43 14.98 -8.59
CA LYS A 365 8.95 15.01 -7.22
C LYS A 365 10.27 14.25 -7.18
N LEU A 366 11.28 14.88 -6.60
CA LEU A 366 12.44 14.19 -6.03
C LEU A 366 12.28 14.31 -4.52
N GLY A 367 12.30 13.20 -3.81
CA GLY A 367 12.06 13.19 -2.37
C GLY A 367 12.84 12.10 -1.68
N MET A 368 13.27 12.40 -0.46
CA MET A 368 13.78 11.39 0.47
C MET A 368 12.70 11.12 1.51
N THR A 369 12.38 9.85 1.73
CA THR A 369 11.33 9.42 2.65
C THR A 369 11.92 8.47 3.69
N LEU A 370 11.65 8.73 4.97
CA LEU A 370 11.84 7.76 6.02
C LEU A 370 10.51 7.00 6.22
N GLY A 371 10.45 5.76 5.77
CA GLY A 371 9.30 4.89 5.89
C GLY A 371 9.37 4.03 7.15
N LEU A 372 8.23 3.87 7.82
CA LEU A 372 8.03 2.86 8.85
C LEU A 372 6.99 1.88 8.31
N GLN A 373 7.40 0.66 8.04
CA GLN A 373 6.55 -0.46 7.65
C GLN A 373 6.25 -1.24 8.92
N PHE A 374 4.99 -1.63 9.15
CA PHE A 374 4.56 -2.38 10.34
C PHE A 374 4.13 -3.80 9.96
#